data_AF-A0A1R2D440-F1
#
_entry.id   AF-A0A1R2D440-F1
#
_cell.length_a   1.000
_cell.length_b   1.000
_cell.length_c   1.000
_cell.angle_alpha   90.00
_cell.angle_beta   90.00
_cell.angle_gamma   90.00
#
_symmetry.space_group_name_H-M   'P 1'
#
loop_
_entity.id
_entity.type
_entity.pdbx_description
1 polymer ?
#
loop_
_entity_poly.entity_id
_entity_poly.type
_entity_poly.pdbx_seq_one_letter_code
_entity_poly.pdbx_strand_id
1 'polypeptide(L)'
;MDIEESKKNHEISSETQIMKDQEKVKGRVPRYASLNSLEQEKRLDMQHINRFFLEESSAYPTTISHFWLPLDTLIYEAKFNSAYCSLVNELKNTYVCWRKSRGDGNCYYRAVMCGFLLKILHPSTHISHLNHFLDILENLNCQNNYDYMIAYETTSQKLRKLAERKNADPSSIAVYKDCEKMLQDTTFDHSLIVIARLISYNTLSKRNSLIEFLKPEDIPSVLARIASMGNEAEFFEHYLLPYGLGISVRNVSLFDKIVFTTYPDEAINNSLLVSVICKLRGHYDILLHVSDMEAMNYCVSTGTYYY
;
A
#
# COMPACT_ATOMS: atom_id res chain seq x y z
N MET A 1 9.80 88.59 9.35
CA MET A 1 9.70 89.26 10.64
C MET A 1 8.26 89.63 10.95
N ASP A 2 7.43 88.77 11.50
CA ASP A 2 7.38 87.30 11.67
C ASP A 2 5.93 87.04 12.13
N ILE A 3 5.15 86.26 11.37
CA ILE A 3 4.85 84.85 11.66
C ILE A 3 4.46 84.64 13.14
N GLU A 4 3.30 85.16 13.56
CA GLU A 4 2.70 84.71 14.82
C GLU A 4 1.19 84.97 14.94
N GLU A 5 0.36 84.63 13.94
CA GLU A 5 -1.11 84.70 14.17
C GLU A 5 -2.00 83.75 13.35
N SER A 6 -1.45 82.80 12.58
CA SER A 6 -2.27 81.90 11.74
C SER A 6 -2.37 80.45 12.24
N LYS A 7 -1.85 80.12 13.43
CA LYS A 7 -1.78 78.73 13.94
C LYS A 7 -2.74 78.38 15.09
N LYS A 8 -3.79 79.17 15.36
CA LYS A 8 -4.70 78.88 16.49
C LYS A 8 -6.14 78.50 16.14
N ASN A 9 -6.49 78.36 14.84
CA ASN A 9 -7.85 77.99 14.41
C ASN A 9 -7.92 76.72 13.54
N HIS A 10 -6.92 75.84 13.59
CA HIS A 10 -6.93 74.54 12.88
C HIS A 10 -6.76 73.30 13.77
N GLU A 11 -6.71 73.45 15.10
CA GLU A 11 -6.56 72.32 16.03
C GLU A 11 -7.82 71.97 16.83
N ILE A 12 -8.97 72.61 16.57
CA ILE A 12 -10.24 72.30 17.27
C ILE A 12 -11.24 71.56 16.36
N SER A 13 -10.91 71.35 15.08
CA SER A 13 -11.78 70.68 14.10
C SER A 13 -11.44 69.19 13.88
N SER A 14 -10.25 68.73 14.27
CA SER A 14 -9.80 67.36 14.02
C SER A 14 -10.07 66.38 15.18
N GLU A 15 -10.25 66.84 16.42
CA GLU A 15 -10.45 65.95 17.57
C GLU A 15 -11.93 65.57 17.82
N THR A 16 -12.89 66.33 17.30
CA THR A 16 -14.32 66.02 17.46
C THR A 16 -14.85 65.04 16.40
N GLN A 17 -14.09 64.81 15.31
CA GLN A 17 -14.44 63.84 14.27
C GLN A 17 -13.89 62.43 14.58
N ILE A 18 -12.92 62.29 15.50
CA ILE A 18 -12.30 60.98 15.84
C ILE A 18 -13.10 60.23 16.92
N MET A 19 -13.95 60.92 17.71
CA MET A 19 -14.79 60.30 18.74
C MET A 19 -16.23 59.94 18.32
N LYS A 20 -16.59 60.08 17.03
CA LYS A 20 -17.92 59.64 16.53
C LYS A 20 -17.90 58.43 15.60
N ASP A 21 -16.72 57.96 15.20
CA ASP A 21 -16.58 56.71 14.44
C ASP A 21 -16.21 55.49 15.32
N GLN A 22 -16.07 55.67 16.64
CA GLN A 22 -15.81 54.57 17.59
C GLN A 22 -17.07 53.88 18.13
N GLU A 23 -18.28 54.30 17.74
CA GLU A 23 -19.55 53.63 18.14
C GLU A 23 -20.27 52.90 17.00
N LYS A 24 -19.62 52.71 15.84
CA LYS A 24 -20.17 51.95 14.71
C LYS A 24 -19.23 50.91 14.13
N VAL A 25 -18.46 50.24 14.98
CA VAL A 25 -17.95 48.91 14.69
C VAL A 25 -18.37 48.00 15.83
N LYS A 26 -19.64 47.57 15.80
CA LYS A 26 -20.05 46.32 16.47
C LYS A 26 -19.22 45.21 15.83
N GLY A 27 -18.04 44.98 16.41
CA GLY A 27 -17.16 43.91 16.05
C GLY A 27 -17.96 42.61 16.05
N ARG A 28 -18.05 41.99 14.88
CA ARG A 28 -18.16 40.53 14.83
C ARG A 28 -16.90 40.03 15.51
N VAL A 29 -17.00 39.76 16.81
CA VAL A 29 -16.07 38.86 17.50
C VAL A 29 -16.02 37.61 16.61
N PRO A 30 -14.84 37.17 16.14
CA PRO A 30 -14.74 35.88 15.49
C PRO A 30 -15.38 34.89 16.46
N ARG A 31 -16.46 34.22 16.02
CA ARG A 31 -16.96 33.05 16.75
C ARG A 31 -15.76 32.11 16.77
N TYR A 32 -15.03 32.08 17.88
CA TYR A 32 -14.24 30.93 18.22
C TYR A 32 -15.22 29.77 18.19
N ALA A 33 -15.14 28.95 17.14
CA ALA A 33 -15.75 27.65 17.14
C ALA A 33 -15.34 27.02 18.47
N SER A 34 -16.32 26.83 19.35
CA SER A 34 -16.04 26.25 20.67
C SER A 34 -15.21 24.99 20.45
N LEU A 35 -14.23 24.70 21.30
CA LEU A 35 -13.47 23.46 21.22
C LEU A 35 -14.39 22.23 21.03
N ASN A 36 -15.61 22.28 21.60
CA ASN A 36 -16.67 21.29 21.40
C ASN A 36 -17.20 21.17 19.96
N SER A 37 -17.29 22.23 19.16
CA SER A 37 -17.76 22.14 17.76
C SER A 37 -16.69 21.60 16.82
N LEU A 38 -15.41 21.92 17.08
CA LEU A 38 -14.26 21.35 16.36
C LEU A 38 -14.04 19.88 16.73
N GLU A 39 -14.25 19.50 18.00
CA GLU A 39 -14.26 18.10 18.42
C GLU A 39 -15.48 17.32 17.91
N GLN A 40 -16.65 17.94 17.81
CA GLN A 40 -17.84 17.33 17.21
C GLN A 40 -17.69 17.13 15.70
N GLU A 41 -17.15 18.10 14.96
CA GLU A 41 -16.83 17.95 13.54
C GLU A 41 -15.80 16.84 13.33
N LYS A 42 -14.70 16.82 14.12
CA LYS A 42 -13.73 15.72 14.07
C LYS A 42 -14.34 14.35 14.41
N ARG A 43 -15.28 14.29 15.34
CA ARG A 43 -16.00 13.04 15.69
C ARG A 43 -16.93 12.59 14.58
N LEU A 44 -17.65 13.50 13.94
CA LEU A 44 -18.55 13.21 12.82
C LEU A 44 -17.78 12.79 11.56
N ASP A 45 -16.62 13.42 11.30
CA ASP A 45 -15.70 13.01 10.23
C ASP A 45 -15.12 11.64 10.53
N MET A 46 -14.63 11.38 11.75
CA MET A 46 -14.13 10.05 12.13
C MET A 46 -15.22 8.97 12.05
N GLN A 47 -16.47 9.28 12.38
CA GLN A 47 -17.58 8.32 12.25
C GLN A 47 -17.92 8.01 10.79
N HIS A 48 -17.91 9.01 9.89
CA HIS A 48 -18.11 8.79 8.46
C HIS A 48 -16.95 8.04 7.82
N ILE A 49 -15.72 8.42 8.17
CA ILE A 49 -14.49 7.75 7.72
C ILE A 49 -14.52 6.28 8.16
N ASN A 50 -14.84 6.01 9.42
CA ASN A 50 -14.99 4.64 9.92
C ASN A 50 -16.08 3.88 9.18
N ARG A 51 -17.23 4.51 8.88
CA ARG A 51 -18.31 3.85 8.14
C ARG A 51 -17.91 3.51 6.70
N PHE A 52 -17.26 4.44 5.98
CA PHE A 52 -16.76 4.20 4.63
C PHE A 52 -15.76 3.04 4.59
N PHE A 53 -14.79 3.05 5.51
CA PHE A 53 -13.82 1.95 5.61
C PHE A 53 -14.47 0.63 6.02
N LEU A 54 -15.52 0.66 6.84
CA LEU A 54 -16.26 -0.54 7.22
C LEU A 54 -17.04 -1.14 6.02
N GLU A 55 -17.74 -0.31 5.25
CA GLU A 55 -18.46 -0.73 4.04
C GLU A 55 -17.49 -1.35 3.02
N GLU A 56 -16.36 -0.69 2.75
CA GLU A 56 -15.32 -1.21 1.84
C GLU A 56 -14.66 -2.48 2.40
N SER A 57 -14.36 -2.54 3.70
CA SER A 57 -13.77 -3.74 4.32
C SER A 57 -14.71 -4.95 4.26
N SER A 58 -16.02 -4.71 4.24
CA SER A 58 -17.04 -5.74 4.14
C SER A 58 -17.21 -6.25 2.71
N ALA A 59 -16.90 -5.44 1.71
CA ALA A 59 -16.91 -5.85 0.32
C ALA A 59 -15.75 -6.82 0.02
N TYR A 60 -16.04 -7.83 -0.79
CA TYR A 60 -15.01 -8.76 -1.25
C TYR A 60 -14.31 -8.16 -2.47
N PRO A 61 -12.98 -7.92 -2.43
CA PRO A 61 -12.31 -7.30 -3.57
C PRO A 61 -12.28 -8.23 -4.78
N THR A 62 -12.31 -7.66 -5.98
CA THR A 62 -12.12 -8.39 -7.24
C THR A 62 -10.65 -8.66 -7.54
N THR A 63 -9.76 -7.79 -7.06
CA THR A 63 -8.29 -7.97 -7.06
C THR A 63 -7.74 -7.73 -5.64
N ILE A 64 -7.43 -6.49 -5.28
CA ILE A 64 -7.11 -6.01 -3.94
C ILE A 64 -8.04 -4.86 -3.56
N SER A 65 -8.11 -4.46 -2.28
CA SER A 65 -8.87 -3.27 -1.88
C SER A 65 -8.34 -2.00 -2.55
N HIS A 66 -9.25 -1.08 -2.90
CA HIS A 66 -8.90 0.17 -3.60
C HIS A 66 -7.99 1.09 -2.79
N PHE A 67 -8.11 1.04 -1.46
CA PHE A 67 -7.36 1.87 -0.53
C PHE A 67 -6.71 1.02 0.57
N TRP A 68 -5.78 1.63 1.30
CA TRP A 68 -5.26 1.05 2.54
C TRP A 68 -6.31 1.17 3.64
N LEU A 69 -6.63 0.03 4.25
CA LEU A 69 -7.58 -0.07 5.35
C LEU A 69 -6.85 0.07 6.68
N PRO A 70 -7.36 0.84 7.66
CA PRO A 70 -6.81 0.86 9.01
C PRO A 70 -6.73 -0.56 9.59
N LEU A 71 -5.70 -0.90 10.36
CA LEU A 71 -5.62 -2.23 11.00
C LEU A 71 -6.81 -2.53 11.93
N ASP A 72 -7.45 -1.51 12.49
CA ASP A 72 -8.65 -1.67 13.31
C ASP A 72 -9.79 -2.36 12.55
N THR A 73 -9.83 -2.27 11.21
CA THR A 73 -10.84 -2.98 10.43
C THR A 73 -10.71 -4.52 10.54
N LEU A 74 -9.52 -5.05 10.82
CA LEU A 74 -9.30 -6.49 11.06
C LEU A 74 -9.99 -6.99 12.33
N ILE A 75 -10.11 -6.13 13.36
CA ILE A 75 -10.81 -6.47 14.60
C ILE A 75 -12.27 -6.77 14.30
N TYR A 76 -12.89 -6.02 13.38
CA TYR A 76 -14.29 -6.24 13.02
C TYR A 76 -14.53 -7.57 12.29
N GLU A 77 -13.55 -8.04 11.49
CA GLU A 77 -13.65 -9.34 10.79
C GLU A 77 -13.73 -10.53 11.78
N ALA A 78 -13.15 -10.38 12.97
CA ALA A 78 -13.10 -11.43 13.99
C ALA A 78 -13.52 -10.92 15.38
N LYS A 79 -14.53 -10.03 15.44
CA LYS A 79 -14.90 -9.29 16.67
C LYS A 79 -15.26 -10.16 17.88
N PHE A 80 -15.62 -11.43 17.65
CA PHE A 80 -15.96 -12.39 18.70
C PHE A 80 -14.76 -13.24 19.16
N ASN A 81 -13.60 -13.11 18.51
CA ASN A 81 -12.37 -13.80 18.87
C ASN A 81 -11.43 -12.82 19.60
N SER A 82 -11.55 -12.75 20.92
CA SER A 82 -10.78 -11.82 21.76
C SER A 82 -9.27 -12.01 21.63
N ALA A 83 -8.79 -13.25 21.49
CA ALA A 83 -7.38 -13.54 21.28
C ALA A 83 -6.88 -12.91 19.98
N TYR A 84 -7.60 -13.09 18.87
CA TYR A 84 -7.25 -12.47 17.59
C TYR A 84 -7.28 -10.93 17.69
N CYS A 85 -8.30 -10.36 18.33
CA CYS A 85 -8.37 -8.91 18.56
C CYS A 85 -7.16 -8.38 19.35
N SER A 86 -6.69 -9.12 20.35
CA SER A 86 -5.48 -8.78 21.10
C SER A 86 -4.22 -8.83 20.22
N LEU A 87 -4.07 -9.84 19.36
CA LEU A 87 -2.95 -9.92 18.42
C LEU A 87 -2.96 -8.77 17.40
N VAL A 88 -4.14 -8.38 16.89
CA VAL A 88 -4.25 -7.20 16.01
C VAL A 88 -3.84 -5.92 16.74
N ASN A 89 -4.23 -5.76 18.01
CA ASN A 89 -3.79 -4.61 18.80
C ASN A 89 -2.28 -4.58 19.04
N GLU A 90 -1.66 -5.74 19.26
CA GLU A 90 -0.20 -5.86 19.37
C GLU A 90 0.49 -5.53 18.04
N LEU A 91 -0.07 -5.97 16.91
CA LEU A 91 0.47 -5.72 15.56
C LEU A 91 0.55 -4.23 15.21
N LYS A 92 -0.37 -3.41 15.74
CA LYS A 92 -0.42 -1.95 15.53
C LYS A 92 0.82 -1.21 16.04
N ASN A 93 1.66 -1.84 16.85
CA ASN A 93 2.93 -1.26 17.28
C ASN A 93 3.98 -1.19 16.15
N THR A 94 3.78 -1.94 15.06
CA THR A 94 4.76 -2.06 13.97
C THR A 94 4.14 -1.76 12.59
N TYR A 95 2.84 -2.02 12.45
CA TYR A 95 2.10 -1.84 11.21
C TYR A 95 0.94 -0.87 11.41
N VAL A 96 0.49 -0.22 10.34
CA VAL A 96 -0.52 0.85 10.40
C VAL A 96 -1.80 0.52 9.64
N CYS A 97 -1.65 -0.05 8.45
CA CYS A 97 -2.76 -0.37 7.57
C CYS A 97 -2.44 -1.60 6.72
N TRP A 98 -3.47 -2.10 6.06
CA TRP A 98 -3.41 -3.30 5.24
C TRP A 98 -4.24 -3.15 3.96
N ARG A 99 -3.98 -3.97 2.95
CA ARG A 99 -4.87 -4.11 1.78
C ARG A 99 -5.37 -5.52 1.66
N LYS A 100 -6.69 -5.63 1.57
CA LYS A 100 -7.38 -6.90 1.39
C LYS A 100 -7.11 -7.44 0.00
N SER A 101 -6.81 -8.72 -0.12
CA SER A 101 -6.69 -9.42 -1.40
C SER A 101 -7.92 -10.28 -1.63
N ARG A 102 -8.22 -10.57 -2.90
CA ARG A 102 -9.25 -11.55 -3.26
C ARG A 102 -8.81 -12.93 -2.80
N GLY A 103 -9.67 -13.65 -2.09
CA GLY A 103 -9.45 -15.05 -1.71
C GLY A 103 -10.03 -15.98 -2.77
N ASP A 104 -9.19 -16.37 -3.72
CA ASP A 104 -9.49 -17.29 -4.82
C ASP A 104 -8.37 -18.34 -4.96
N GLY A 105 -7.66 -18.62 -3.86
CA GLY A 105 -6.47 -19.45 -3.83
C GLY A 105 -5.19 -18.78 -4.33
N ASN A 106 -5.25 -17.57 -4.91
CA ASN A 106 -4.06 -16.84 -5.39
C ASN A 106 -3.60 -15.71 -4.45
N CYS A 107 -4.21 -15.60 -3.26
CA CYS A 107 -4.04 -14.45 -2.38
C CYS A 107 -2.57 -14.18 -1.97
N TYR A 108 -1.75 -15.20 -1.75
CA TYR A 108 -0.32 -15.00 -1.45
C TYR A 108 0.42 -14.33 -2.62
N TYR A 109 0.32 -14.92 -3.81
CA TYR A 109 0.94 -14.38 -5.03
C TYR A 109 0.48 -12.95 -5.30
N ARG A 110 -0.83 -12.70 -5.16
CA ARG A 110 -1.42 -11.38 -5.31
C ARG A 110 -0.86 -10.39 -4.29
N ALA A 111 -0.86 -10.74 -3.00
CA ALA A 111 -0.35 -9.86 -1.94
C ALA A 111 1.13 -9.52 -2.14
N VAL A 112 1.98 -10.52 -2.46
CA VAL A 112 3.41 -10.30 -2.69
C VAL A 112 3.65 -9.44 -3.93
N MET A 113 3.06 -9.77 -5.08
CA MET A 113 3.29 -9.03 -6.32
C MET A 113 2.74 -7.61 -6.26
N CYS A 114 1.54 -7.41 -5.72
CA CYS A 114 0.97 -6.08 -5.54
C CYS A 114 1.81 -5.26 -4.57
N GLY A 115 2.20 -5.82 -3.41
CA GLY A 115 3.05 -5.14 -2.45
C GLY A 115 4.42 -4.77 -3.03
N PHE A 116 5.01 -5.67 -3.82
CA PHE A 116 6.26 -5.43 -4.54
C PHE A 116 6.13 -4.30 -5.58
N LEU A 117 5.09 -4.34 -6.43
CA LEU A 117 4.84 -3.31 -7.44
C LEU A 117 4.64 -1.92 -6.81
N LEU A 118 3.85 -1.84 -5.74
CA LEU A 118 3.67 -0.60 -4.99
C LEU A 118 5.02 -0.07 -4.47
N LYS A 119 5.91 -0.94 -3.98
CA LYS A 119 7.24 -0.52 -3.52
C LYS A 119 8.17 -0.05 -4.64
N ILE A 120 8.31 -0.78 -5.74
CA ILE A 120 9.26 -0.40 -6.81
C ILE A 120 8.82 0.85 -7.59
N LEU A 121 7.51 1.10 -7.66
CA LEU A 121 6.95 2.27 -8.35
C LEU A 121 6.76 3.47 -7.41
N HIS A 122 7.05 3.31 -6.12
CA HIS A 122 7.00 4.41 -5.16
C HIS A 122 7.96 5.56 -5.56
N PRO A 123 7.59 6.84 -5.36
CA PRO A 123 8.46 7.98 -5.72
C PRO A 123 9.83 7.97 -5.06
N SER A 124 9.94 7.48 -3.82
CA SER A 124 11.22 7.38 -3.11
C SER A 124 12.08 6.18 -3.51
N THR A 125 11.53 5.22 -4.27
CA THR A 125 12.26 4.03 -4.69
C THR A 125 12.99 4.26 -6.00
N HIS A 126 14.26 3.88 -6.04
CA HIS A 126 15.12 4.04 -7.22
C HIS A 126 14.64 3.18 -8.39
N ILE A 127 14.72 3.72 -9.61
CA ILE A 127 14.22 3.08 -10.85
C ILE A 127 14.90 1.72 -11.13
N SER A 128 16.10 1.49 -10.63
CA SER A 128 16.84 0.23 -10.80
C SER A 128 16.04 -1.00 -10.34
N HIS A 129 15.18 -0.88 -9.34
CA HIS A 129 14.32 -1.99 -8.92
C HIS A 129 13.26 -2.34 -9.96
N LEU A 130 12.69 -1.34 -10.65
CA LEU A 130 11.76 -1.58 -11.74
C LEU A 130 12.47 -2.16 -12.96
N ASN A 131 13.66 -1.65 -13.31
CA ASN A 131 14.46 -2.20 -14.39
C ASN A 131 14.86 -3.66 -14.10
N HIS A 132 15.29 -3.95 -12.87
CA HIS A 132 15.57 -5.34 -12.46
C HIS A 132 14.34 -6.24 -12.61
N PHE A 133 13.15 -5.75 -12.28
CA PHE A 133 11.94 -6.53 -12.50
C PHE A 133 11.65 -6.78 -13.99
N LEU A 134 11.86 -5.78 -14.85
CA LEU A 134 11.75 -5.96 -16.30
C LEU A 134 12.78 -6.99 -16.82
N ASP A 135 14.01 -6.97 -16.31
CA ASP A 135 15.04 -7.96 -16.64
C ASP A 135 14.60 -9.38 -16.22
N ILE A 136 13.97 -9.53 -15.05
CA ILE A 136 13.40 -10.83 -14.62
C ILE A 136 12.37 -11.30 -15.65
N LEU A 137 11.45 -10.42 -16.08
CA LEU A 137 10.41 -10.77 -17.05
C LEU A 137 11.01 -11.21 -18.40
N GLU A 138 12.00 -10.48 -18.91
CA GLU A 138 12.69 -10.81 -20.17
C GLU A 138 13.38 -12.18 -20.14
N ASN A 139 13.78 -12.64 -18.95
CA ASN A 139 14.43 -13.92 -18.74
C ASN A 139 13.47 -15.07 -18.36
N LEU A 140 12.14 -14.85 -18.39
CA LEU A 140 11.15 -15.90 -18.17
C LEU A 140 11.00 -16.79 -19.40
N ASN A 141 11.03 -18.11 -19.18
CA ASN A 141 10.72 -19.07 -20.23
C ASN A 141 9.20 -19.22 -20.39
N CYS A 142 8.59 -18.44 -21.29
CA CYS A 142 7.16 -18.48 -21.59
C CYS A 142 6.80 -19.18 -22.91
N GLN A 143 7.78 -19.58 -23.74
CA GLN A 143 7.56 -19.95 -25.15
C GLN A 143 6.71 -21.21 -25.36
N ASN A 144 6.62 -22.08 -24.35
CA ASN A 144 5.91 -23.36 -24.45
C ASN A 144 4.48 -23.32 -23.91
N ASN A 145 3.97 -22.15 -23.51
CA ASN A 145 2.63 -22.01 -22.94
C ASN A 145 1.98 -20.69 -23.37
N TYR A 146 0.83 -20.79 -24.05
CA TYR A 146 0.12 -19.64 -24.62
C TYR A 146 -0.36 -18.65 -23.55
N ASP A 147 -0.86 -19.14 -22.42
CA ASP A 147 -1.32 -18.29 -21.31
C ASP A 147 -0.15 -17.51 -20.70
N TYR A 148 1.03 -18.14 -20.61
CA TYR A 148 2.25 -17.46 -20.14
C TYR A 148 2.71 -16.37 -21.10
N MET A 149 2.59 -16.59 -22.42
CA MET A 149 2.92 -15.57 -23.41
C MET A 149 1.97 -14.35 -23.31
N ILE A 150 0.67 -14.59 -23.16
CA ILE A 150 -0.32 -13.50 -22.97
C ILE A 150 -0.02 -12.73 -21.68
N ALA A 151 0.23 -13.46 -20.58
CA ALA A 151 0.51 -12.85 -19.29
C ALA A 151 1.80 -12.02 -19.33
N TYR A 152 2.85 -12.53 -19.99
CA TYR A 152 4.09 -11.80 -20.22
C TYR A 152 3.87 -10.52 -21.02
N GLU A 153 3.18 -10.61 -22.16
CA GLU A 153 2.95 -9.45 -23.03
C GLU A 153 2.14 -8.37 -22.29
N THR A 154 1.04 -8.77 -21.66
CA THR A 154 0.16 -7.87 -20.90
C THR A 154 0.92 -7.18 -19.77
N THR A 155 1.72 -7.94 -19.02
CA THR A 155 2.46 -7.43 -17.86
C THR A 155 3.60 -6.52 -18.30
N SER A 156 4.44 -6.98 -19.22
CA SER A 156 5.61 -6.26 -19.73
C SER A 156 5.22 -4.95 -20.41
N GLN A 157 4.19 -4.95 -21.28
CA GLN A 157 3.73 -3.73 -21.94
C GLN A 157 3.29 -2.66 -20.95
N LYS A 158 2.50 -3.04 -19.93
CA LYS A 158 2.00 -2.10 -18.93
C LYS A 158 3.13 -1.56 -18.04
N LEU A 159 4.06 -2.41 -17.62
CA LEU A 159 5.19 -2.01 -16.79
C LEU A 159 6.20 -1.14 -17.56
N ARG A 160 6.48 -1.42 -18.83
CA ARG A 160 7.36 -0.56 -19.66
C ARG A 160 6.81 0.85 -19.79
N LYS A 161 5.49 1.00 -19.99
CA LYS A 161 4.83 2.32 -20.01
C LYS A 161 4.99 3.08 -18.68
N LEU A 162 4.91 2.39 -17.54
CA LEU A 162 5.16 3.00 -16.24
C LEU A 162 6.64 3.34 -16.05
N ALA A 163 7.55 2.49 -16.54
CA ALA A 163 9.00 2.72 -16.48
C ALA A 163 9.42 3.94 -17.30
N GLU A 164 8.91 4.11 -18.52
CA GLU A 164 9.14 5.30 -19.34
C GLU A 164 8.74 6.58 -18.60
N ARG A 165 7.57 6.56 -17.95
CA ARG A 165 7.07 7.71 -17.20
C ARG A 165 7.84 7.97 -15.91
N LYS A 166 8.22 6.93 -15.17
CA LYS A 166 9.07 7.06 -13.97
C LYS A 166 10.48 7.54 -14.34
N ASN A 167 11.02 7.17 -15.50
CA ASN A 167 12.28 7.71 -15.99
C ASN A 167 12.18 9.20 -16.34
N ALA A 168 11.05 9.63 -16.92
CA ALA A 168 10.81 11.02 -17.24
C ALA A 168 10.59 11.90 -15.99
N ASP A 169 9.93 11.36 -14.95
CA ASP A 169 9.68 12.03 -13.67
C ASP A 169 9.79 11.03 -12.50
N PRO A 170 11.02 10.80 -11.95
CA PRO A 170 11.25 9.78 -10.92
C PRO A 170 10.50 10.00 -9.61
N SER A 171 10.24 11.27 -9.27
CA SER A 171 9.55 11.72 -8.06
C SER A 171 8.02 11.77 -8.20
N SER A 172 7.46 11.38 -9.35
CA SER A 172 6.04 11.56 -9.63
C SER A 172 5.15 10.63 -8.80
N ILE A 173 4.35 11.21 -7.90
CA ILE A 173 3.25 10.47 -7.26
C ILE A 173 2.19 10.00 -8.27
N ALA A 174 2.10 10.66 -9.44
CA ALA A 174 1.15 10.28 -10.48
C ALA A 174 1.43 8.88 -11.04
N VAL A 175 2.70 8.52 -11.26
CA VAL A 175 3.08 7.17 -11.74
C VAL A 175 2.69 6.10 -10.72
N TYR A 176 2.90 6.38 -9.45
CA TYR A 176 2.50 5.49 -8.37
C TYR A 176 0.97 5.34 -8.30
N LYS A 177 0.18 6.42 -8.44
CA LYS A 177 -1.29 6.35 -8.50
C LYS A 177 -1.79 5.56 -9.71
N ASP A 178 -1.10 5.66 -10.85
CA ASP A 178 -1.42 4.85 -12.02
C ASP A 178 -1.12 3.37 -11.80
N CYS A 179 -0.08 3.05 -11.03
CA CYS A 179 0.15 1.68 -10.55
C CYS A 179 -1.03 1.21 -9.69
N GLU A 180 -1.47 2.00 -8.70
CA GLU A 180 -2.62 1.63 -7.86
C GLU A 180 -3.87 1.34 -8.67
N LYS A 181 -4.17 2.19 -9.68
CA LYS A 181 -5.29 1.99 -10.60
C LYS A 181 -5.11 0.73 -11.44
N MET A 182 -3.90 0.49 -11.93
CA MET A 182 -3.57 -0.71 -12.71
C MET A 182 -3.75 -2.00 -11.90
N LEU A 183 -3.49 -1.97 -10.59
CA LEU A 183 -3.72 -3.11 -9.69
C LEU A 183 -5.22 -3.44 -9.48
N GLN A 184 -6.12 -2.56 -9.91
CA GLN A 184 -7.58 -2.81 -9.89
C GLN A 184 -8.09 -3.42 -11.22
N ASP A 185 -7.23 -3.52 -12.24
CA ASP A 185 -7.56 -4.14 -13.51
C ASP A 185 -7.46 -5.67 -13.37
N THR A 186 -8.61 -6.34 -13.45
CA THR A 186 -8.70 -7.81 -13.29
C THR A 186 -7.89 -8.60 -14.33
N THR A 187 -7.72 -8.08 -15.55
CA THR A 187 -6.89 -8.70 -16.59
C THR A 187 -5.41 -8.56 -16.26
N PHE A 188 -5.01 -7.41 -15.71
CA PHE A 188 -3.64 -7.22 -15.21
C PHE A 188 -3.38 -8.09 -13.98
N ASP A 189 -4.27 -8.11 -13.00
CA ASP A 189 -4.17 -8.95 -11.80
C ASP A 189 -3.98 -10.42 -12.17
N HIS A 190 -4.81 -10.93 -13.08
CA HIS A 190 -4.69 -12.31 -13.57
C HIS A 190 -3.33 -12.56 -14.23
N SER A 191 -2.92 -11.71 -15.17
CA SER A 191 -1.61 -11.80 -15.82
C SER A 191 -0.44 -11.74 -14.81
N LEU A 192 -0.56 -10.89 -13.80
CA LEU A 192 0.45 -10.71 -12.75
C LEU A 192 0.60 -11.97 -11.89
N ILE A 193 -0.50 -12.64 -11.56
CA ILE A 193 -0.48 -13.90 -10.80
C ILE A 193 0.15 -15.02 -11.64
N VAL A 194 -0.22 -15.12 -12.92
CA VAL A 194 0.39 -16.10 -13.85
C VAL A 194 1.91 -15.88 -13.92
N ILE A 195 2.36 -14.63 -14.02
CA ILE A 195 3.78 -14.28 -13.99
C ILE A 195 4.44 -14.65 -12.66
N ALA A 196 3.79 -14.41 -11.53
CA ALA A 196 4.31 -14.78 -10.22
C ALA A 196 4.53 -16.29 -10.08
N ARG A 197 3.57 -17.09 -10.58
CA ARG A 197 3.69 -18.54 -10.64
C ARG A 197 4.81 -18.97 -11.57
N LEU A 198 4.95 -18.34 -12.73
CA LEU A 198 6.03 -18.62 -13.68
C LEU A 198 7.41 -18.27 -13.12
N ILE A 199 7.54 -17.17 -12.38
CA ILE A 199 8.77 -16.81 -11.64
C ILE A 199 9.11 -17.93 -10.65
N SER A 200 8.13 -18.38 -9.86
CA SER A 200 8.32 -19.44 -8.87
C SER A 200 8.73 -20.77 -9.52
N TYR A 201 8.05 -21.13 -10.62
CA TYR A 201 8.33 -22.33 -11.40
C TYR A 201 9.75 -22.31 -11.98
N ASN A 202 10.14 -21.21 -12.62
CA ASN A 202 11.46 -21.04 -13.20
C ASN A 202 12.55 -21.02 -12.12
N THR A 203 12.26 -20.44 -10.96
CA THR A 203 13.17 -20.42 -9.81
C THR A 203 13.45 -21.82 -9.31
N LEU A 204 12.41 -22.65 -9.12
CA LEU A 204 12.59 -24.04 -8.70
C LEU A 204 13.38 -24.83 -9.75
N SER A 205 13.03 -24.67 -11.03
CA SER A 205 13.65 -25.38 -12.15
C SER A 205 15.16 -25.07 -12.30
N LYS A 206 15.62 -23.90 -11.85
CA LYS A 206 17.03 -23.47 -11.94
C LYS A 206 17.86 -23.79 -10.69
N ARG A 207 17.23 -24.07 -9.54
CA ARG A 207 17.95 -24.25 -8.26
C ARG A 207 18.03 -25.73 -7.85
N ASN A 208 19.14 -26.38 -8.19
CA ASN A 208 19.42 -27.76 -7.80
C ASN A 208 19.36 -27.96 -6.27
N SER A 209 19.81 -26.99 -5.48
CA SER A 209 19.83 -27.11 -4.00
C SER A 209 18.45 -27.17 -3.35
N LEU A 210 17.41 -26.57 -3.93
CA LEU A 210 16.04 -26.70 -3.43
C LEU A 210 15.40 -28.00 -3.90
N ILE A 211 15.74 -28.42 -5.12
CA ILE A 211 15.35 -29.71 -5.67
C ILE A 211 15.89 -30.85 -4.80
N GLU A 212 17.07 -30.72 -4.19
CA GLU A 212 17.66 -31.72 -3.29
C GLU A 212 16.83 -32.02 -2.02
N PHE A 213 15.99 -31.08 -1.58
CA PHE A 213 15.05 -31.31 -0.45
C PHE A 213 13.78 -32.04 -0.87
N LEU A 214 13.52 -32.14 -2.18
CA LEU A 214 12.40 -32.87 -2.74
C LEU A 214 12.87 -34.25 -3.18
N LYS A 215 12.00 -35.25 -3.00
CA LYS A 215 12.24 -36.53 -3.68
C LYS A 215 12.07 -36.31 -5.18
N PRO A 216 12.91 -36.90 -6.05
CA PRO A 216 12.81 -36.72 -7.49
C PRO A 216 11.40 -36.96 -8.07
N GLU A 217 10.68 -37.93 -7.51
CA GLU A 217 9.31 -38.27 -7.87
C GLU A 217 8.26 -37.20 -7.51
N ASP A 218 8.53 -36.35 -6.52
CA ASP A 218 7.61 -35.30 -6.03
C ASP A 218 7.74 -34.00 -6.84
N ILE A 219 8.88 -33.77 -7.49
CA ILE A 219 9.18 -32.53 -8.24
C ILE A 219 8.11 -32.21 -9.29
N PRO A 220 7.66 -33.16 -10.15
CA PRO A 220 6.63 -32.86 -11.13
C PRO A 220 5.30 -32.42 -10.49
N SER A 221 4.93 -33.01 -9.35
CA SER A 221 3.73 -32.64 -8.60
C SER A 221 3.83 -31.22 -8.04
N VAL A 222 4.97 -30.88 -7.42
CA VAL A 222 5.23 -29.54 -6.89
C VAL A 222 5.21 -28.48 -8.01
N LEU A 223 5.87 -28.75 -9.13
CA LEU A 223 5.87 -27.86 -10.29
C LEU A 223 4.46 -27.67 -10.88
N ALA A 224 3.67 -28.74 -10.99
CA ALA A 224 2.29 -28.67 -11.44
C ALA A 224 1.41 -27.86 -10.46
N ARG A 225 1.63 -28.00 -9.15
CA ARG A 225 0.92 -27.23 -8.12
C ARG A 225 1.24 -25.73 -8.22
N ILE A 226 2.52 -25.38 -8.36
CA ILE A 226 2.99 -23.99 -8.54
C ILE A 226 2.34 -23.37 -9.79
N ALA A 227 2.34 -24.10 -10.91
CA ALA A 227 1.81 -23.62 -12.19
C ALA A 227 0.28 -23.43 -12.19
N SER A 228 -0.43 -24.17 -11.34
CA SER A 228 -1.90 -24.20 -11.35
C SER A 228 -2.51 -22.98 -10.64
N MET A 229 -3.35 -22.23 -11.36
CA MET A 229 -4.13 -21.13 -10.80
C MET A 229 -5.12 -21.64 -9.74
N GLY A 230 -5.35 -20.83 -8.70
CA GLY A 230 -6.29 -21.14 -7.63
C GLY A 230 -5.78 -22.13 -6.58
N ASN A 231 -4.57 -22.69 -6.75
CA ASN A 231 -3.92 -23.44 -5.69
C ASN A 231 -3.24 -22.50 -4.70
N GLU A 232 -3.51 -22.68 -3.41
CA GLU A 232 -2.88 -21.91 -2.36
C GLU A 232 -1.35 -22.09 -2.38
N ALA A 233 -0.66 -21.01 -2.06
CA ALA A 233 0.77 -21.03 -1.86
C ALA A 233 1.08 -21.78 -0.55
N GLU A 234 2.05 -22.67 -0.60
CA GLU A 234 2.54 -23.41 0.56
C GLU A 234 4.00 -23.02 0.81
N PHE A 235 4.73 -23.90 1.51
CA PHE A 235 6.10 -23.67 1.95
C PHE A 235 7.05 -23.26 0.82
N PHE A 236 7.01 -23.96 -0.33
CA PHE A 236 7.94 -23.69 -1.43
C PHE A 236 7.68 -22.34 -2.09
N GLU A 237 6.43 -22.00 -2.35
CA GLU A 237 6.04 -20.72 -2.95
C GLU A 237 6.46 -19.52 -2.08
N HIS A 238 6.41 -19.69 -0.76
CA HIS A 238 6.87 -18.66 0.17
C HIS A 238 8.35 -18.34 0.00
N TYR A 239 9.17 -19.34 -0.34
CA TYR A 239 10.60 -19.14 -0.61
C TYR A 239 10.89 -18.74 -2.07
N LEU A 240 10.29 -19.45 -3.03
CA LEU A 240 10.62 -19.37 -4.45
C LEU A 240 10.26 -18.03 -5.08
N LEU A 241 9.07 -17.48 -4.76
CA LEU A 241 8.64 -16.21 -5.35
C LEU A 241 9.54 -15.05 -4.89
N PRO A 242 9.75 -14.82 -3.58
CA PRO A 242 10.62 -13.73 -3.13
C PRO A 242 12.05 -13.88 -3.65
N TYR A 243 12.58 -15.11 -3.64
CA TYR A 243 13.91 -15.39 -4.17
C TYR A 243 14.00 -15.06 -5.66
N GLY A 244 13.03 -15.51 -6.47
CA GLY A 244 12.99 -15.24 -7.91
C GLY A 244 12.81 -13.76 -8.25
N LEU A 245 12.21 -12.98 -7.34
CA LEU A 245 12.06 -11.53 -7.44
C LEU A 245 13.29 -10.76 -6.92
N GLY A 246 14.21 -11.41 -6.22
CA GLY A 246 15.32 -10.74 -5.53
C GLY A 246 14.88 -9.85 -4.35
N ILE A 247 13.77 -10.22 -3.68
CA ILE A 247 13.21 -9.46 -2.56
C ILE A 247 13.13 -10.31 -1.29
N SER A 248 12.97 -9.65 -0.14
CA SER A 248 12.54 -10.30 1.09
C SER A 248 11.04 -10.08 1.32
N VAL A 249 10.34 -11.14 1.72
CA VAL A 249 8.95 -11.08 2.16
C VAL A 249 8.87 -11.41 3.63
N ARG A 250 8.39 -10.47 4.45
CA ARG A 250 8.03 -10.72 5.85
C ARG A 250 6.57 -11.16 5.91
N ASN A 251 6.37 -12.44 6.21
CA ASN A 251 5.07 -13.02 6.51
C ASN A 251 4.77 -12.87 8.00
N VAL A 252 3.68 -12.16 8.30
CA VAL A 252 3.15 -11.98 9.65
C VAL A 252 1.94 -12.89 9.82
N SER A 253 2.09 -13.98 10.55
CA SER A 253 0.98 -14.92 10.78
C SER A 253 0.28 -14.64 12.10
N LEU A 254 -1.05 -14.51 12.06
CA LEU A 254 -1.91 -14.32 13.23
C LEU A 254 -2.60 -15.64 13.61
N PHE A 255 -1.94 -16.45 14.44
CA PHE A 255 -2.48 -17.71 14.97
C PHE A 255 -2.83 -17.59 16.46
N ASP A 256 -2.17 -18.36 17.32
CA ASP A 256 -2.20 -18.25 18.79
C ASP A 256 -1.33 -17.09 19.30
N LYS A 257 -0.28 -16.76 18.53
CA LYS A 257 0.62 -15.63 18.72
C LYS A 257 0.96 -15.01 17.37
N ILE A 258 1.56 -13.82 17.38
CA ILE A 258 2.14 -13.24 16.17
C ILE A 258 3.44 -13.99 15.86
N VAL A 259 3.52 -14.57 14.67
CA VAL A 259 4.75 -15.21 14.16
C VAL A 259 5.26 -14.40 12.98
N PHE A 260 6.51 -13.95 13.07
CA PHE A 260 7.21 -13.25 12.00
C PHE A 260 8.17 -14.22 11.32
N THR A 261 7.96 -14.46 10.02
CA THR A 261 8.87 -15.27 9.20
C THR A 261 9.30 -14.45 7.99
N THR A 262 10.58 -14.45 7.66
CA THR A 262 11.11 -13.77 6.46
C THR A 262 11.53 -14.80 5.44
N TYR A 263 11.14 -14.59 4.18
CA TYR A 263 11.50 -15.44 3.05
C TYR A 263 12.16 -14.64 1.91
N PRO A 264 13.24 -15.15 1.31
CA PRO A 264 14.07 -16.22 1.88
C PRO A 264 14.63 -15.79 3.25
N ASP A 265 15.00 -16.78 4.06
CA ASP A 265 15.64 -16.59 5.37
C ASP A 265 17.10 -16.13 5.22
N GLU A 266 17.73 -16.46 4.09
CA GLU A 266 19.00 -15.91 3.64
C GLU A 266 18.88 -14.38 3.42
N ALA A 267 19.80 -13.61 4.01
CA ALA A 267 19.83 -12.17 3.80
C ALA A 267 20.18 -11.84 2.34
N ILE A 268 19.21 -11.34 1.59
CA ILE A 268 19.47 -10.71 0.29
C ILE A 268 19.89 -9.26 0.55
N ASN A 269 21.18 -8.99 0.38
CA ASN A 269 21.75 -7.65 0.58
C ASN A 269 20.99 -6.59 -0.24
N ASN A 270 20.58 -5.50 0.42
CA ASN A 270 19.85 -4.38 -0.19
C ASN A 270 18.53 -4.77 -0.88
N SER A 271 17.92 -5.89 -0.47
CA SER A 271 16.61 -6.29 -0.99
C SER A 271 15.48 -5.40 -0.48
N LEU A 272 14.46 -5.22 -1.31
CA LEU A 272 13.21 -4.61 -0.88
C LEU A 272 12.47 -5.57 0.05
N LEU A 273 11.96 -5.04 1.16
CA LEU A 273 11.13 -5.79 2.10
C LEU A 273 9.65 -5.56 1.80
N VAL A 274 8.93 -6.60 1.38
CA VAL A 274 7.46 -6.61 1.29
C VAL A 274 6.90 -7.28 2.54
N SER A 275 5.87 -6.70 3.17
CA SER A 275 5.20 -7.33 4.31
C SER A 275 3.82 -7.84 3.88
N VAL A 276 3.51 -9.08 4.26
CA VAL A 276 2.20 -9.70 4.08
C VAL A 276 1.69 -10.23 5.41
N ILE A 277 0.37 -10.28 5.58
CA ILE A 277 -0.27 -10.89 6.75
C ILE A 277 -0.99 -12.16 6.35
N CYS A 278 -0.74 -13.25 7.06
CA CYS A 278 -1.51 -14.48 6.99
C CYS A 278 -2.55 -14.46 8.13
N LYS A 279 -3.81 -14.29 7.76
CA LYS A 279 -4.94 -14.23 8.70
C LYS A 279 -5.57 -15.61 8.90
N LEU A 280 -6.70 -15.63 9.60
CA LEU A 280 -7.54 -16.81 9.77
C LEU A 280 -7.76 -17.53 8.44
N ARG A 281 -7.64 -18.86 8.47
CA ARG A 281 -7.84 -19.77 7.31
C ARG A 281 -6.80 -19.63 6.18
N GLY A 282 -5.60 -19.13 6.47
CA GLY A 282 -4.51 -19.13 5.49
C GLY A 282 -4.62 -18.04 4.42
N HIS A 283 -5.44 -17.01 4.64
CA HIS A 283 -5.62 -15.93 3.67
C HIS A 283 -4.53 -14.87 3.81
N TYR A 284 -3.97 -14.44 2.67
CA TYR A 284 -2.87 -13.47 2.62
C TYR A 284 -3.32 -12.10 2.14
N ASP A 285 -2.92 -11.06 2.87
CA ASP A 285 -3.14 -9.66 2.55
C ASP A 285 -1.82 -8.87 2.60
N ILE A 286 -1.83 -7.65 2.08
CA ILE A 286 -0.66 -6.75 2.09
C ILE A 286 -0.64 -5.98 3.42
N LEU A 287 0.51 -5.90 4.08
CA LEU A 287 0.72 -5.05 5.26
C LEU A 287 1.60 -3.85 4.94
N LEU A 288 1.25 -2.69 5.52
CA LEU A 288 2.07 -1.49 5.46
C LEU A 288 2.74 -1.21 6.81
N HIS A 289 4.06 -1.19 6.80
CA HIS A 289 4.87 -0.83 7.97
C HIS A 289 4.78 0.67 8.23
N VAL A 290 4.92 1.09 9.49
CA VAL A 290 4.88 2.53 9.88
C VAL A 290 5.84 3.38 9.03
N SER A 291 7.09 2.93 8.89
CA SER A 291 8.12 3.65 8.11
C SER A 291 7.78 3.77 6.61
N ASP A 292 7.10 2.77 6.04
CA ASP A 292 6.69 2.83 4.64
C ASP A 292 5.58 3.87 4.46
N MET A 293 4.60 3.91 5.37
CA MET A 293 3.53 4.91 5.36
C MET A 293 4.08 6.34 5.48
N GLU A 294 5.05 6.54 6.38
CA GLU A 294 5.73 7.83 6.54
C GLU A 294 6.46 8.23 5.25
N ALA A 295 7.22 7.32 4.63
CA ALA A 295 7.87 7.57 3.35
C ALA A 295 6.86 7.85 2.23
N MET A 296 5.66 7.27 2.32
CA MET A 296 4.56 7.48 1.38
C MET A 296 3.81 8.80 1.58
N ASN A 297 4.04 9.54 2.67
CA ASN A 297 3.19 10.66 3.09
C ASN A 297 1.69 10.32 2.99
N TYR A 298 1.32 9.10 3.38
CA TYR A 298 -0.05 8.62 3.29
C TYR A 298 -0.81 8.87 4.59
N CYS A 299 -1.98 9.52 4.50
CA CYS A 299 -2.87 9.67 5.64
C CYS A 299 -3.96 8.60 5.60
N VAL A 300 -3.91 7.71 6.58
CA VAL A 300 -4.87 6.61 6.71
C VAL A 300 -6.29 7.11 6.96
N SER A 301 -6.49 8.23 7.67
CA SER A 301 -7.82 8.73 7.97
C SER A 301 -8.54 9.31 6.75
N THR A 302 -7.82 9.96 5.84
CA THR A 302 -8.41 10.54 4.62
C THR A 302 -8.28 9.62 3.41
N GLY A 303 -7.41 8.61 3.48
CA GLY A 303 -7.10 7.73 2.36
C GLY A 303 -6.27 8.40 1.26
N THR A 304 -5.59 9.51 1.55
CA THR A 304 -4.91 10.35 0.55
C THR A 304 -3.40 10.48 0.78
N TYR A 305 -2.67 10.73 -0.31
CA TYR A 305 -1.23 11.04 -0.33
C TYR A 305 -1.00 12.56 -0.26
N TYR A 306 -0.03 13.00 0.53
CA TYR A 306 0.36 14.41 0.69
C TYR A 306 1.75 14.64 0.09
N TYR A 307 1.81 15.01 -1.19
CA TYR A 307 3.02 15.39 -1.92
C TYR A 307 2.85 16.76 -2.55
#